data_AF-A0A2T2R9F8-F1
#
_entry.id   AF-A0A2T2R9F8-F1
#
_cell.length_a   1.000
_cell.length_b   1.000
_cell.length_c   1.000
_cell.angle_alpha   90.00
_cell.angle_beta   90.00
_cell.angle_gamma   90.00
#
_symmetry.space_group_name_H-M   'P 1'
#
loop_
_entity.id
_entity.type
_entity.pdbx_description
1 polymer ?
#
loop_
_entity_poly.entity_id
_entity_poly.type
_entity_poly.pdbx_seq_one_letter_code
_entity_poly.pdbx_strand_id
1 'polypeptide(L)'
;MSATEMSPAVVAGLQLFARYAYPPNRRGFCGPADHVQLGEYAQAGVADPGLAELARGFLGPWPYLTLIAGAANIADPFDYRVVEAYWVGNELLERVPTHDFGNRLEEAFKGKTGAKGWNYLAETIPGDALCHHSYHVFGVYPWAGLLRRGHIDQPMQVLQQCRIRWGRVAAVQGTQVLVDTPPLEWTGQRLALGEPQR
;
A
#
# COMPACT_ATOMS: atom_id res chain seq x y z
N MET A 1 -7.71 -22.88 -26.55
CA MET A 1 -7.23 -22.62 -25.18
C MET A 1 -8.14 -21.54 -24.63
N SER A 2 -9.04 -21.90 -23.72
CA SER A 2 -9.99 -20.93 -23.13
C SER A 2 -9.18 -19.94 -22.30
N ALA A 3 -9.27 -18.64 -22.60
CA ALA A 3 -8.84 -17.63 -21.65
C ALA A 3 -9.65 -17.87 -20.36
N THR A 4 -8.98 -18.16 -19.25
CA THR A 4 -9.66 -18.32 -17.97
C THR A 4 -10.28 -16.97 -17.64
N GLU A 5 -11.60 -16.86 -17.73
CA GLU A 5 -12.30 -15.64 -17.35
C GLU A 5 -12.03 -15.35 -15.88
N MET A 6 -11.55 -14.13 -15.60
CA MET A 6 -11.30 -13.70 -14.23
C MET A 6 -12.63 -13.55 -13.50
N SER A 7 -12.66 -13.95 -12.22
CA SER A 7 -13.86 -13.78 -11.42
C SER A 7 -14.19 -12.30 -11.21
N PRO A 8 -15.47 -11.93 -11.00
CA PRO A 8 -15.85 -10.55 -10.69
C PRO A 8 -15.12 -9.97 -9.47
N ALA A 9 -14.83 -10.81 -8.47
CA ALA A 9 -14.08 -10.39 -7.28
C ALA A 9 -12.62 -10.03 -7.61
N VAL A 10 -11.98 -10.77 -8.52
CA VAL A 10 -10.61 -10.48 -8.98
C VAL A 10 -10.58 -9.23 -9.86
N VAL A 11 -11.56 -9.07 -10.77
CA VAL A 11 -11.70 -7.84 -11.56
C VAL A 11 -11.83 -6.61 -10.65
N ALA A 12 -12.70 -6.68 -9.64
CA ALA A 12 -12.89 -5.59 -8.68
C ALA A 12 -11.63 -5.32 -7.84
N GLY A 13 -10.92 -6.37 -7.39
CA GLY A 13 -9.69 -6.21 -6.63
C GLY A 13 -8.54 -5.63 -7.46
N LEU A 14 -8.37 -6.03 -8.71
CA LEU A 14 -7.38 -5.44 -9.61
C LEU A 14 -7.66 -3.95 -9.87
N GLN A 15 -8.94 -3.57 -10.03
CA GLN A 15 -9.33 -2.17 -10.14
C GLN A 15 -9.03 -1.37 -8.87
N LEU A 16 -9.34 -1.94 -7.70
CA LEU A 16 -9.01 -1.33 -6.42
C LEU A 16 -7.49 -1.14 -6.27
N PHE A 17 -6.71 -2.16 -6.64
CA PHE A 17 -5.26 -2.12 -6.63
C PHE A 17 -4.74 -0.96 -7.49
N ALA A 18 -5.20 -0.86 -8.74
CA ALA A 18 -4.75 0.18 -9.67
C ALA A 18 -5.04 1.59 -9.14
N ARG A 19 -6.22 1.81 -8.55
CA ARG A 19 -6.63 3.10 -7.98
C ARG A 19 -5.72 3.57 -6.84
N TYR A 20 -5.24 2.64 -5.99
CA TYR A 20 -4.35 2.97 -4.88
C TYR A 20 -2.87 2.98 -5.26
N ALA A 21 -2.45 2.12 -6.18
CA ALA A 21 -1.05 2.00 -6.61
C ALA A 21 -0.62 3.13 -7.55
N TYR A 22 -1.52 3.62 -8.43
CA TYR A 22 -1.17 4.61 -9.45
C TYR A 22 -0.64 5.95 -8.90
N PRO A 23 -1.26 6.61 -7.89
CA PRO A 23 -0.82 7.94 -7.44
C PRO A 23 0.62 8.02 -6.92
N PRO A 24 1.15 7.09 -6.09
CA PRO A 24 2.56 7.09 -5.74
C PRO A 24 3.47 6.55 -6.86
N ASN A 25 2.99 5.61 -7.68
CA ASN A 25 3.77 5.03 -8.78
C ASN A 25 4.10 6.06 -9.88
N ARG A 26 3.14 6.90 -10.29
CA ARG A 26 3.38 8.01 -11.23
C ARG A 26 4.37 9.07 -10.73
N ARG A 27 4.72 9.04 -9.44
CA ARG A 27 5.72 9.93 -8.82
C ARG A 27 7.09 9.24 -8.66
N GLY A 28 7.21 7.98 -9.09
CA GLY A 28 8.43 7.18 -8.98
C GLY A 28 8.70 6.65 -7.57
N PHE A 29 7.72 6.65 -6.67
CA PHE A 29 7.94 6.22 -5.28
C PHE A 29 7.85 4.70 -5.10
N CYS A 30 7.12 4.01 -5.97
CA CYS A 30 6.94 2.56 -5.91
C CYS A 30 6.59 1.99 -7.29
N GLY A 31 6.61 0.67 -7.41
CA GLY A 31 6.11 -0.06 -8.58
C GLY A 31 7.04 -0.07 -9.80
N PRO A 32 6.64 -0.77 -10.87
CA PRO A 32 7.31 -0.77 -12.16
C PRO A 32 7.35 0.63 -12.82
N ALA A 33 8.25 0.80 -13.78
CA ALA A 33 8.39 2.07 -14.52
C ALA A 33 7.18 2.41 -15.39
N ASP A 34 6.40 1.40 -15.82
CA ASP A 34 5.21 1.57 -16.65
C ASP A 34 3.99 2.04 -15.85
N HIS A 35 4.11 3.22 -15.25
CA HIS A 35 3.03 3.84 -14.50
C HIS A 35 1.91 4.40 -15.40
N VAL A 36 2.18 4.58 -16.70
CA VAL A 36 1.21 5.08 -17.68
C VAL A 36 0.14 4.03 -17.89
N GLN A 37 0.54 2.79 -18.18
CA GLN A 37 -0.40 1.70 -18.42
C GLN A 37 -1.29 1.41 -17.20
N LEU A 38 -0.74 1.48 -15.98
CA LEU A 38 -1.54 1.31 -14.75
C LEU A 38 -2.61 2.41 -14.60
N GLY A 39 -2.27 3.64 -14.97
CA GLY A 39 -3.21 4.77 -14.97
C GLY A 39 -4.33 4.60 -15.99
N GLU A 40 -3.99 4.10 -17.19
CA GLU A 40 -4.96 3.80 -18.25
C GLU A 40 -5.97 2.73 -17.80
N TYR A 41 -5.50 1.64 -17.18
CA TYR A 41 -6.38 0.62 -16.60
C TYR A 41 -7.33 1.18 -15.53
N ALA A 42 -6.80 1.99 -14.61
CA ALA A 42 -7.59 2.60 -13.54
C ALA A 42 -8.64 3.58 -14.08
N GLN A 43 -8.33 4.31 -15.15
CA GLN A 43 -9.25 5.25 -15.79
C GLN A 43 -10.32 4.53 -16.62
N ALA A 44 -9.94 3.48 -17.35
CA ALA A 44 -10.84 2.72 -18.21
C ALA A 44 -11.79 1.82 -17.41
N GLY A 45 -11.46 1.46 -16.17
CA GLY A 45 -12.29 0.57 -15.35
C GLY A 45 -12.27 -0.89 -15.81
N VAL A 46 -11.28 -1.27 -16.62
CA VAL A 46 -11.15 -2.61 -17.21
C VAL A 46 -10.02 -3.39 -16.56
N ALA A 47 -10.24 -4.67 -16.29
CA ALA A 47 -9.18 -5.56 -15.81
C ALA A 47 -9.07 -6.76 -16.74
N ASP A 48 -7.83 -7.11 -17.09
CA ASP A 48 -7.46 -8.28 -17.88
C ASP A 48 -6.20 -8.95 -17.28
N PRO A 49 -5.69 -10.05 -17.86
CA PRO A 49 -4.45 -10.66 -17.40
C PRO A 49 -3.22 -9.73 -17.41
N GLY A 50 -3.21 -8.69 -18.25
CA GLY A 50 -2.14 -7.70 -18.33
C GLY A 50 -2.09 -6.81 -17.09
N LEU A 51 -3.24 -6.34 -16.60
CA LEU A 51 -3.30 -5.62 -15.32
C LEU A 51 -2.82 -6.50 -14.15
N ALA A 52 -3.15 -7.78 -14.15
CA ALA A 52 -2.67 -8.72 -13.13
C ALA A 52 -1.13 -8.91 -13.19
N GLU A 53 -0.54 -8.93 -14.38
CA GLU A 53 0.91 -8.96 -14.57
C GLU A 53 1.59 -7.69 -14.04
N LEU A 54 1.07 -6.52 -14.41
CA LEU A 54 1.55 -5.23 -13.89
C LEU A 54 1.49 -5.19 -12.36
N ALA A 55 0.36 -5.58 -11.77
CA ALA A 55 0.17 -5.61 -10.33
C ALA A 55 1.13 -6.56 -9.61
N ARG A 56 1.46 -7.72 -10.20
CA ARG A 56 2.49 -8.63 -9.68
C ARG A 56 3.89 -8.00 -9.65
N GLY A 57 4.17 -7.05 -10.54
CA GLY A 57 5.42 -6.29 -10.56
C GLY A 57 5.63 -5.38 -9.35
N PHE A 58 4.59 -5.13 -8.55
CA PHE A 58 4.69 -4.33 -7.33
C PHE A 58 5.26 -5.14 -6.17
N LEU A 59 6.59 -5.15 -6.07
CA LEU A 59 7.34 -5.92 -5.07
C LEU A 59 7.07 -5.54 -3.61
N GLY A 60 6.49 -4.37 -3.35
CA GLY A 60 6.06 -3.96 -2.00
C GLY A 60 4.76 -4.66 -1.59
N PRO A 61 3.64 -4.42 -2.29
CA PRO A 61 2.34 -5.08 -2.06
C PRO A 61 2.32 -6.61 -2.21
N TRP A 62 3.01 -7.19 -3.19
CA TRP A 62 2.84 -8.61 -3.55
C TRP A 62 3.07 -9.61 -2.39
N PRO A 63 4.13 -9.47 -1.56
CA PRO A 63 4.31 -10.28 -0.34
C PRO A 63 3.14 -10.21 0.65
N TYR A 64 2.46 -9.07 0.75
CA TYR A 64 1.34 -8.86 1.67
C TYR A 64 0.06 -9.52 1.12
N LEU A 65 -0.26 -9.27 -0.15
CA LEU A 65 -1.45 -9.81 -0.80
C LEU A 65 -1.45 -11.35 -0.76
N THR A 66 -0.30 -11.96 -1.07
CA THR A 66 -0.15 -13.42 -1.04
C THR A 66 -0.28 -14.00 0.37
N LEU A 67 0.26 -13.32 1.38
CA LEU A 67 0.12 -13.74 2.77
C LEU A 67 -1.32 -13.63 3.28
N ILE A 68 -1.99 -12.51 3.03
CA ILE A 68 -3.40 -12.30 3.42
C ILE A 68 -4.30 -13.34 2.76
N ALA A 69 -4.12 -13.57 1.45
CA ALA A 69 -4.89 -14.57 0.71
C ALA A 69 -4.70 -15.98 1.28
N GLY A 70 -3.45 -16.37 1.56
CA GLY A 70 -3.13 -17.67 2.18
C GLY A 70 -3.77 -17.83 3.56
N ALA A 71 -3.61 -16.84 4.44
CA ALA A 71 -4.21 -16.86 5.78
C ALA A 71 -5.75 -16.93 5.76
N ALA A 72 -6.37 -16.36 4.72
CA ALA A 72 -7.82 -16.36 4.53
C ALA A 72 -8.35 -17.56 3.72
N ASN A 73 -7.48 -18.46 3.23
CA ASN A 73 -7.82 -19.52 2.28
C ASN A 73 -8.52 -19.00 1.01
N ILE A 74 -8.07 -17.84 0.50
CA ILE A 74 -8.56 -17.24 -0.75
C ILE A 74 -7.55 -17.57 -1.85
N ALA A 75 -8.04 -18.16 -2.95
CA ALA A 75 -7.18 -18.71 -4.01
C ALA A 75 -6.40 -17.64 -4.77
N ASP A 76 -7.02 -16.49 -5.05
CA ASP A 76 -6.40 -15.41 -5.83
C ASP A 76 -6.03 -14.23 -4.92
N PRO A 77 -4.73 -13.84 -4.84
CA PRO A 77 -4.30 -12.65 -4.10
C PRO A 77 -4.90 -11.32 -4.56
N PHE A 78 -5.51 -11.28 -5.75
CA PHE A 78 -6.22 -10.12 -6.26
C PHE A 78 -7.73 -10.17 -6.01
N ASP A 79 -8.26 -11.13 -5.25
CA ASP A 79 -9.63 -11.04 -4.73
C ASP A 79 -9.83 -9.70 -4.01
N TYR A 80 -10.93 -9.01 -4.32
CA TYR A 80 -11.27 -7.70 -3.75
C TYR A 80 -11.05 -7.62 -2.23
N ARG A 81 -11.45 -8.65 -1.48
CA ARG A 81 -11.33 -8.65 -0.01
C ARG A 81 -9.88 -8.61 0.45
N VAL A 82 -8.98 -9.29 -0.27
CA VAL A 82 -7.54 -9.31 0.00
C VAL A 82 -6.92 -7.95 -0.32
N VAL A 83 -7.27 -7.38 -1.47
CA VAL A 83 -6.75 -6.08 -1.90
C VAL A 83 -7.24 -4.96 -0.97
N GLU A 84 -8.50 -5.00 -0.56
CA GLU A 84 -9.08 -4.08 0.42
C GLU A 84 -8.40 -4.21 1.78
N ALA A 85 -8.16 -5.44 2.25
CA ALA A 85 -7.43 -5.68 3.50
C ALA A 85 -6.06 -5.02 3.49
N TYR A 86 -5.33 -5.10 2.38
CA TYR A 86 -4.01 -4.49 2.26
C TYR A 86 -4.04 -2.96 2.25
N TRP A 87 -4.95 -2.34 1.50
CA TRP A 87 -4.93 -0.88 1.29
C TRP A 87 -5.69 -0.08 2.36
N VAL A 88 -6.84 -0.60 2.80
CA VAL A 88 -7.78 0.12 3.67
C VAL A 88 -7.90 -0.57 5.04
N GLY A 89 -7.78 -1.90 5.05
CA GLY A 89 -7.97 -2.73 6.22
C GLY A 89 -9.39 -3.30 6.30
N ASN A 90 -9.47 -4.58 6.68
CA ASN A 90 -10.70 -5.29 7.02
C ASN A 90 -10.37 -6.48 7.94
N GLU A 91 -11.37 -7.27 8.29
CA GLU A 91 -11.28 -8.44 9.18
C GLU A 91 -10.29 -9.53 8.73
N LEU A 92 -9.84 -9.56 7.48
CA LEU A 92 -8.85 -10.55 7.03
C LEU A 92 -7.48 -10.33 7.69
N LEU A 93 -7.18 -9.11 8.13
CA LEU A 93 -5.92 -8.80 8.81
C LEU A 93 -5.79 -9.54 10.14
N GLU A 94 -6.90 -9.82 10.82
CA GLU A 94 -6.93 -10.56 12.08
C GLU A 94 -6.55 -12.04 11.91
N ARG A 95 -6.61 -12.56 10.68
CA ARG A 95 -6.30 -13.94 10.35
C ARG A 95 -4.82 -14.18 10.10
N VAL A 96 -4.03 -13.13 9.90
CA VAL A 96 -2.60 -13.23 9.59
C VAL A 96 -1.80 -13.39 10.89
N PRO A 97 -1.15 -14.54 11.14
CA PRO A 97 -0.35 -14.71 12.34
C PRO A 97 0.88 -13.79 12.30
N THR A 98 1.19 -13.13 13.43
CA THR A 98 2.33 -12.21 13.56
C THR A 98 3.66 -12.86 13.15
N HIS A 99 3.86 -14.13 13.49
CA HIS A 99 5.05 -14.90 13.10
C HIS A 99 5.19 -15.03 11.58
N ASP A 100 4.10 -15.37 10.90
CA ASP A 100 4.11 -15.56 9.44
C ASP A 100 4.29 -14.23 8.71
N PHE A 101 3.73 -13.15 9.27
CA PHE A 101 3.99 -11.80 8.79
C PHE A 101 5.46 -11.42 8.93
N GLY A 102 6.08 -11.69 10.08
CA GLY A 102 7.51 -11.46 10.31
C GLY A 102 8.38 -12.18 9.29
N ASN A 103 8.14 -13.47 9.11
CA ASN A 103 8.90 -14.30 8.15
C ASN A 103 8.73 -13.81 6.71
N ARG A 104 7.51 -13.43 6.31
CA ARG A 104 7.25 -12.91 4.97
C ARG A 104 7.97 -11.60 4.71
N LEU A 105 8.01 -10.69 5.70
CA LEU A 105 8.77 -9.45 5.59
C LEU A 105 10.28 -9.70 5.52
N GLU A 106 10.77 -10.68 6.27
CA GLU A 106 12.19 -11.03 6.28
C GLU A 106 12.65 -11.49 4.91
N GLU A 107 11.92 -12.46 4.36
CA GLU A 107 12.15 -13.01 3.02
C GLU A 107 12.12 -11.90 1.95
N ALA A 108 11.12 -11.02 2.01
CA ALA A 108 10.90 -10.03 0.97
C ALA A 108 11.82 -8.80 1.04
N PHE A 109 12.26 -8.39 2.25
CA PHE A 109 12.83 -7.07 2.47
C PHE A 109 14.17 -7.03 3.22
N LYS A 110 14.60 -8.08 3.95
CA LYS A 110 15.86 -8.04 4.72
C LYS A 110 17.08 -7.67 3.87
N GLY A 111 17.17 -8.23 2.66
CA GLY A 111 18.24 -7.93 1.71
C GLY A 111 18.22 -6.47 1.21
N LYS A 112 17.06 -5.80 1.23
CA LYS A 112 16.87 -4.42 0.77
C LYS A 112 17.08 -3.39 1.88
N THR A 113 16.73 -3.73 3.11
CA THR A 113 16.88 -2.84 4.29
C THR A 113 18.26 -2.93 4.94
N GLY A 114 19.01 -4.00 4.67
CA GLY A 114 20.26 -4.32 5.36
C GLY A 114 20.05 -4.75 6.81
N ALA A 115 21.09 -5.30 7.45
CA ALA A 115 20.99 -5.93 8.76
C ALA A 115 20.52 -4.95 9.87
N LYS A 116 21.07 -3.73 9.91
CA LYS A 116 20.68 -2.72 10.92
C LYS A 116 19.23 -2.23 10.73
N GLY A 117 18.80 -2.03 9.49
CA GLY A 117 17.42 -1.64 9.19
C GLY A 117 16.43 -2.76 9.52
N TRP A 118 16.82 -4.01 9.22
CA TRP A 118 16.02 -5.18 9.54
C TRP A 118 15.82 -5.39 11.04
N ASN A 119 16.89 -5.27 11.85
CA ASN A 119 16.77 -5.45 13.30
C ASN A 119 15.78 -4.45 13.92
N TYR A 120 15.84 -3.18 13.48
CA TYR A 120 14.89 -2.17 13.91
C TYR A 120 13.44 -2.51 13.49
N LEU A 121 13.25 -2.98 12.26
CA LEU A 121 11.93 -3.39 11.78
C LEU A 121 11.40 -4.60 12.58
N ALA A 122 12.24 -5.62 12.80
CA ALA A 122 11.90 -6.84 13.50
C ALA A 122 11.42 -6.59 14.94
N GLU A 123 11.97 -5.58 15.63
CA GLU A 123 11.51 -5.16 16.96
C GLU A 123 10.06 -4.62 16.96
N THR A 124 9.57 -4.11 15.82
CA THR A 124 8.21 -3.56 15.72
C THR A 124 7.16 -4.59 15.34
N ILE A 125 7.55 -5.76 14.83
CA ILE A 125 6.63 -6.79 14.32
C ILE A 125 5.84 -7.47 15.45
N PRO A 126 6.43 -7.84 16.60
CA PRO A 126 5.70 -8.45 17.71
C PRO A 126 4.65 -7.54 18.39
N GLY A 127 4.55 -6.26 18.02
CA GLY A 127 3.50 -5.35 18.48
C GLY A 127 2.21 -5.46 17.64
N ASP A 128 1.44 -4.37 17.57
CA ASP A 128 0.19 -4.26 16.80
C ASP A 128 0.44 -4.11 15.27
N ALA A 129 1.48 -4.75 14.75
CA ALA A 129 1.84 -4.68 13.33
C ALA A 129 0.85 -5.49 12.50
N LEU A 130 0.12 -4.79 11.62
CA LEU A 130 -0.82 -5.43 10.70
C LEU A 130 -0.19 -5.60 9.32
N CYS A 131 -0.62 -6.65 8.60
CA CYS A 131 -0.27 -6.90 7.20
C CYS A 131 -0.97 -5.88 6.26
N HIS A 132 -0.70 -4.60 6.46
CA HIS A 132 -1.40 -3.47 5.86
C HIS A 132 -0.40 -2.49 5.21
N HIS A 133 -0.84 -1.74 4.21
CA HIS A 133 -0.02 -0.80 3.46
C HIS A 133 0.65 0.26 4.35
N SER A 134 -0.06 0.77 5.36
CA SER A 134 0.51 1.72 6.33
C SER A 134 1.76 1.18 7.03
N TYR A 135 1.82 -0.12 7.34
CA TYR A 135 3.03 -0.72 7.93
C TYR A 135 4.19 -0.69 6.94
N HIS A 136 3.92 -0.90 5.64
CA HIS A 136 4.93 -0.76 4.61
C HIS A 136 5.49 0.67 4.54
N VAL A 137 4.60 1.68 4.53
CA VAL A 137 4.97 3.10 4.41
C VAL A 137 5.71 3.63 5.64
N PHE A 138 5.29 3.26 6.86
CA PHE A 138 5.85 3.80 8.10
C PHE A 138 6.91 2.92 8.75
N GLY A 139 6.91 1.62 8.48
CA GLY A 139 7.86 0.65 9.03
C GLY A 139 8.95 0.24 8.04
N VAL A 140 8.56 -0.30 6.89
CA VAL A 140 9.50 -0.90 5.92
C VAL A 140 10.28 0.17 5.15
N TYR A 141 9.63 1.25 4.73
CA TYR A 141 10.30 2.34 4.03
C TYR A 141 11.23 3.14 4.95
N PRO A 142 12.35 3.68 4.43
CA PRO A 142 13.35 4.35 5.26
C PRO A 142 12.89 5.73 5.76
N TRP A 143 11.82 6.31 5.19
CA TRP A 143 11.43 7.70 5.39
C TRP A 143 11.14 8.06 6.84
N ALA A 144 10.43 7.21 7.59
CA ALA A 144 10.19 7.45 9.02
C ALA A 144 11.48 7.36 9.87
N GLY A 145 12.46 6.58 9.42
CA GLY A 145 13.80 6.55 10.02
C GLY A 145 14.61 7.80 9.70
N LEU A 146 14.49 8.34 8.49
CA LEU A 146 15.15 9.57 8.06
C LEU A 146 14.62 10.81 8.81
N LEU A 147 13.32 10.86 9.10
CA LEU A 147 12.73 11.91 9.97
C LEU A 147 13.42 11.99 11.32
N ARG A 148 13.65 10.83 11.95
CA ARG A 148 14.33 10.73 13.25
C ARG A 148 15.79 11.12 13.22
N ARG A 149 16.40 11.19 12.02
CA ARG A 149 17.77 11.67 11.79
C ARG A 149 17.82 13.15 11.38
N GLY A 150 16.69 13.85 11.41
CA GLY A 150 16.61 15.27 11.09
C GLY A 150 16.37 15.60 9.62
N HIS A 151 16.15 14.60 8.75
CA HIS A 151 15.72 14.86 7.37
C HIS A 151 14.20 15.04 7.35
N ILE A 152 13.72 16.28 7.19
CA ILE A 152 12.30 16.57 7.37
C ILE A 152 11.54 16.65 6.03
N ASP A 153 11.94 17.54 5.13
CA ASP A 153 11.11 17.93 3.98
C ASP A 153 10.78 16.77 3.03
N GLN A 154 11.80 16.11 2.49
CA GLN A 154 11.59 15.01 1.54
C GLN A 154 10.88 13.80 2.18
N PRO A 155 11.26 13.31 3.37
CA PRO A 155 10.53 12.22 4.01
C PRO A 155 9.06 12.57 4.31
N MET A 156 8.76 13.79 4.76
CA MET A 156 7.37 14.22 4.98
C MET A 156 6.57 14.24 3.68
N GLN A 157 7.15 14.75 2.59
CA GLN A 157 6.51 14.75 1.27
C GLN A 157 6.17 13.34 0.81
N VAL A 158 7.13 12.40 0.90
CA VAL A 158 6.90 11.02 0.46
C VAL A 158 5.87 10.32 1.34
N LEU A 159 5.99 10.42 2.66
CA LEU A 159 5.03 9.79 3.59
C LEU A 159 3.60 10.33 3.40
N GLN A 160 3.44 11.64 3.21
CA GLN A 160 2.13 12.25 2.95
C GLN A 160 1.53 11.79 1.62
N GLN A 161 2.37 11.54 0.61
CA GLN A 161 1.92 11.14 -0.73
C GLN A 161 1.75 9.62 -0.90
N CYS A 162 2.40 8.81 -0.07
CA CYS A 162 2.26 7.35 -0.06
C CYS A 162 1.20 6.83 0.91
N ARG A 163 0.94 7.52 2.03
CA ARG A 163 -0.07 7.02 2.99
C ARG A 163 -1.47 7.06 2.38
N ILE A 164 -2.27 6.06 2.75
CA ILE A 164 -3.72 6.11 2.53
C ILE A 164 -4.32 7.11 3.52
N ARG A 165 -5.24 7.95 3.03
CA ARG A 165 -5.90 9.00 3.80
C ARG A 165 -7.39 9.07 3.46
N TRP A 166 -8.16 9.58 4.40
CA TRP A 166 -9.56 9.94 4.24
C TRP A 166 -9.71 11.47 4.23
N GLY A 167 -10.85 11.94 3.74
CA GLY A 167 -11.18 13.36 3.76
C GLY A 167 -12.65 13.58 3.45
N ARG A 168 -13.12 14.78 3.74
CA ARG A 168 -14.50 15.20 3.45
C ARG A 168 -14.54 15.90 2.10
N VAL A 169 -15.43 15.45 1.22
CA VAL A 169 -15.72 16.18 -0.01
C VAL A 169 -16.41 17.50 0.35
N ALA A 170 -15.72 18.62 0.07
CA ALA A 170 -16.24 19.97 0.30
C ALA A 170 -17.02 20.48 -0.92
N ALA A 171 -16.56 20.15 -2.13
CA ALA A 171 -17.24 20.50 -3.37
C ALA A 171 -16.84 19.56 -4.51
N VAL A 172 -17.73 19.45 -5.51
CA VAL A 172 -17.44 18.80 -6.80
C VAL A 172 -17.53 19.88 -7.89
N GLN A 173 -16.47 20.02 -8.68
CA GLN A 173 -16.33 21.04 -9.71
C GLN A 173 -15.92 20.38 -11.03
N GLY A 174 -16.91 20.11 -11.88
CA GLY A 174 -16.69 19.36 -13.12
C GLY A 174 -16.10 17.98 -12.84
N THR A 175 -14.86 17.76 -13.28
CA THR A 175 -14.10 16.50 -13.09
C THR A 175 -13.20 16.51 -11.85
N GLN A 176 -13.23 17.57 -11.04
CA GLN A 176 -12.42 17.72 -9.84
C GLN A 176 -13.25 17.64 -8.56
N VAL A 177 -12.64 17.12 -7.50
CA VAL A 177 -13.22 17.06 -6.16
C VAL A 177 -12.30 17.81 -5.21
N LEU A 178 -12.86 18.79 -4.51
CA LEU A 178 -12.17 19.49 -3.42
C LEU A 178 -12.40 18.70 -2.13
N VAL A 179 -11.32 18.29 -1.46
CA VAL A 179 -11.37 17.38 -0.32
C VAL A 179 -10.59 17.97 0.84
N ASP A 180 -11.28 18.21 1.95
CA ASP A 180 -10.62 18.62 3.19
C ASP A 180 -10.07 17.35 3.88
N THR A 181 -8.75 17.27 4.06
CA THR A 181 -8.03 16.11 4.63
C THR A 181 -7.09 16.54 5.75
N PRO A 182 -6.96 15.77 6.84
CA PRO A 182 -5.90 15.98 7.82
C PRO A 182 -4.53 15.80 7.14
N PRO A 183 -3.59 16.77 7.20
CA PRO A 183 -2.21 16.57 6.75
C PRO A 183 -1.45 15.68 7.73
N LEU A 184 -0.36 15.07 7.27
CA LEU A 184 0.61 14.40 8.14
C LEU A 184 1.60 15.46 8.62
N GLU A 185 1.86 15.48 9.92
CA GLU A 185 2.76 16.43 10.58
C GLU A 185 3.83 15.70 11.38
N TRP A 186 5.01 16.32 11.50
CA TRP A 186 6.09 15.83 12.35
C TRP A 186 6.28 16.77 13.54
N THR A 187 6.12 16.24 14.76
CA THR A 187 6.20 17.04 15.99
C THR A 187 7.63 17.19 16.54
N GLY A 188 8.65 16.76 15.79
CA GLY A 188 10.02 16.59 16.30
C GLY A 188 10.27 15.24 16.97
N GLN A 189 9.22 14.50 17.33
CA GLN A 189 9.32 13.20 18.03
C GLN A 189 8.45 12.11 17.42
N ARG A 190 7.26 12.46 16.95
CA ARG A 190 6.30 11.52 16.36
C ARG A 190 5.58 12.14 15.16
N LEU A 191 5.01 11.25 14.35
CA LEU A 191 4.04 11.63 13.33
C LEU A 191 2.68 11.86 13.99
N ALA A 192 1.97 12.89 13.53
CA ALA A 192 0.62 13.22 13.94
C ALA A 192 -0.23 13.61 12.73
N LEU A 193 -1.55 13.63 12.91
CA LEU A 193 -2.45 14.24 11.95
C LEU A 193 -2.75 15.67 12.40
N GLY A 194 -2.62 16.62 11.49
CA GLY A 194 -3.02 18.00 11.71
C GLY A 194 -4.53 18.20 11.54
N GLU A 195 -4.98 19.43 11.73
CA GLU A 195 -6.37 19.79 11.45
C GLU A 195 -6.70 19.64 9.95
N PRO A 196 -7.92 19.20 9.58
CA PRO A 196 -8.32 19.09 8.18
C PRO A 196 -8.13 20.40 7.41
N GLN A 197 -7.43 20.29 6.28
CA GLN A 197 -7.17 21.40 5.36
C GLN A 197 -7.52 20.98 3.94
N ARG A 198 -7.84 21.96 3.08
CA ARG A 198 -8.24 21.74 1.69
C ARG A 198 -7.08 21.36 0.79
#